data_AF-A0A8K1C1Y0-F1
#
_entry.id   AF-A0A8K1C1Y0-F1
#
_cell.length_a   1.000
_cell.length_b   1.000
_cell.length_c   1.000
_cell.angle_alpha   90.00
_cell.angle_beta   90.00
_cell.angle_gamma   90.00
#
_symmetry.space_group_name_H-M   'P 1'
#
loop_
_entity.id
_entity.type
_entity.pdbx_description
1 polymer ?
#
loop_
_entity_poly.entity_id
_entity_poly.type
_entity_poly.pdbx_seq_one_letter_code
_entity_poly.pdbx_strand_id
1 'polypeptide(L)'
;MERSELFGEHKRGKNQCASFDAAYVTGLSSASAALPNRYLPIGTEEAYEKGFKNKFSEWNATTKEQFQLDCPILYNETIQQGQDYLCCTESQYIGLQTQVKMIPGLFRIMAGDEDHLIEVFPAVEEMTYYVGDDWIRDIYDYCEADSSFSLLCNPSQNCTDGHGLLDFMGEYKFNSLGSPVQINFKTIDQLSEEEQKEKICACGSDDSDCYKPMDDRLRSCVGVCGSVCAVDASDKRGYTESCYGAVRSDTSAKEKVETLDAKWVPFMEFMAANLTETDFTTLNYVVSIVGGVIALLLIAAFLFASIRRRKYANTSASVVHIDARYAAGYQEETRLSWVDDLVAKTLKRWGFFLATGKRPIFTVILVLIVVIACALGCIQLEVETDPVKLWVSETSRPFRERDRYGELFMPFYRSEQVIMVPKDGGIIGRKEYLREAIRIQEEVANLTSGPATGSFPQRVTLHDICWKATGTECTVNSITQYFQNRLDHFEFYDKYGLAMTHFSNCMYSPANADLQTCRQLEAKLGEKETIPESLTDCPCLSAFGSPMNLYNTYLGGSPEGADKNTTSYALSKALVSTALVYNYYEKEDNEPAVQWSVTTFFS
;
A
#
# COMPACT_ATOMS: atom_id res chain seq x y z
N MET A 1 -44.77 5.27 44.96
CA MET A 1 -44.54 6.09 43.76
C MET A 1 -44.71 5.14 42.59
N GLU A 2 -45.78 5.32 41.82
CA GLU A 2 -45.98 4.53 40.60
C GLU A 2 -44.84 4.80 39.63
N ARG A 3 -44.46 3.78 38.84
CA ARG A 3 -43.37 3.85 37.85
C ARG A 3 -43.57 4.99 36.82
N SER A 4 -44.80 5.50 36.67
CA SER A 4 -45.17 6.64 35.84
C SER A 4 -44.77 8.01 36.42
N GLU A 5 -44.71 8.18 37.74
CA GLU A 5 -44.39 9.47 38.38
C GLU A 5 -42.88 9.79 38.37
N LEU A 6 -42.02 8.77 38.21
CA LEU A 6 -40.56 8.93 38.26
C LEU A 6 -39.91 9.23 36.89
N PHE A 7 -40.57 8.86 35.78
CA PHE A 7 -39.95 8.84 34.44
C PHE A 7 -40.64 9.71 33.39
N GLY A 8 -41.75 10.38 33.74
CA GLY A 8 -42.55 11.19 32.80
C GLY A 8 -43.34 10.34 31.80
N GLU A 9 -44.39 10.91 31.21
CA GLU A 9 -45.11 10.26 30.10
C GLU A 9 -44.34 10.43 28.80
N HIS A 10 -43.91 9.32 28.19
CA HIS A 10 -43.29 9.33 26.86
C HIS A 10 -44.34 9.68 25.81
N LYS A 11 -44.20 10.86 25.18
CA LYS A 11 -45.04 11.31 24.05
C LYS A 11 -44.24 11.19 22.76
N ARG A 12 -44.81 10.51 21.78
CA ARG A 12 -44.25 10.41 20.42
C ARG A 12 -44.78 11.57 19.59
N GLY A 13 -43.91 12.20 18.83
CA GLY A 13 -44.29 13.32 17.99
C GLY A 13 -43.07 14.03 17.42
N LYS A 14 -43.31 14.91 16.45
CA LYS A 14 -42.26 15.75 15.89
C LYS A 14 -41.64 16.62 16.98
N ASN A 15 -40.32 16.73 16.99
CA ASN A 15 -39.54 17.50 18.00
C ASN A 15 -39.65 16.97 19.44
N GLN A 16 -40.10 15.72 19.63
CA GLN A 16 -40.04 15.02 20.92
C GLN A 16 -38.86 14.04 20.91
N CYS A 17 -38.01 14.11 21.93
CA CYS A 17 -36.84 13.26 22.07
C CYS A 17 -37.14 12.13 23.04
N ALA A 18 -36.69 10.90 22.75
CA ALA A 18 -36.84 9.76 23.66
C ALA A 18 -35.80 9.74 24.79
N SER A 19 -34.60 10.24 24.49
CA SER A 19 -33.48 10.42 25.41
C SER A 19 -32.86 11.79 25.18
N PHE A 20 -32.31 12.39 26.23
CA PHE A 20 -31.78 13.75 26.16
C PHE A 20 -30.67 13.97 27.19
N ASP A 21 -29.54 14.52 26.75
CA ASP A 21 -28.28 14.62 27.50
C ASP A 21 -27.65 13.25 27.86
N ALA A 22 -26.43 13.29 28.40
CA ALA A 22 -25.73 12.11 28.91
C ALA A 22 -26.16 11.78 30.36
N ALA A 23 -26.17 10.50 30.73
CA ALA A 23 -26.32 10.08 32.12
C ALA A 23 -24.95 10.24 32.82
N TYR A 24 -24.92 11.07 33.88
CA TYR A 24 -23.72 11.30 34.68
C TYR A 24 -23.47 10.11 35.61
N VAL A 25 -22.34 9.44 35.42
CA VAL A 25 -21.92 8.24 36.19
C VAL A 25 -20.54 8.53 36.81
N THR A 26 -20.34 8.34 38.12
CA THR A 26 -19.04 8.58 38.77
C THR A 26 -17.98 7.64 38.24
N GLY A 27 -16.73 8.08 38.28
CA GLY A 27 -15.57 7.31 37.82
C GLY A 27 -15.26 7.53 36.34
N LEU A 28 -16.14 8.23 35.62
CA LEU A 28 -15.93 8.72 34.25
C LEU A 28 -15.46 10.19 34.28
N SER A 29 -14.39 10.49 35.02
CA SER A 29 -13.82 11.85 35.13
C SER A 29 -12.88 12.20 33.98
N SER A 30 -12.99 11.54 32.83
CA SER A 30 -12.27 11.92 31.63
C SER A 30 -13.26 12.51 30.63
N ALA A 31 -12.94 13.66 30.04
CA ALA A 31 -13.70 14.32 28.98
C ALA A 31 -13.84 13.47 27.69
N SER A 32 -13.40 12.21 27.75
CA SER A 32 -13.12 11.28 26.67
C SER A 32 -13.89 9.97 26.74
N ALA A 33 -14.67 9.72 27.80
CA ALA A 33 -15.34 8.44 27.97
C ALA A 33 -16.78 8.44 27.45
N ALA A 34 -17.23 7.29 26.93
CA ALA A 34 -18.57 7.11 26.43
C ALA A 34 -19.58 7.09 27.58
N LEU A 35 -20.40 8.14 27.69
CA LEU A 35 -21.50 8.19 28.65
C LEU A 35 -22.79 7.68 27.99
N PRO A 36 -23.56 6.79 28.64
CA PRO A 36 -24.84 6.35 28.12
C PRO A 36 -25.84 7.50 28.07
N ASN A 37 -26.78 7.45 27.13
CA ASN A 37 -27.81 8.48 27.01
C ASN A 37 -28.75 8.43 28.22
N ARG A 38 -29.08 9.62 28.75
CA ARG A 38 -30.07 9.75 29.81
C ARG A 38 -31.48 9.60 29.22
N TYR A 39 -32.28 8.72 29.82
CA TYR A 39 -33.69 8.63 29.52
C TYR A 39 -34.42 9.86 30.07
N LEU A 40 -34.71 10.81 29.19
CA LEU A 40 -35.41 12.04 29.50
C LEU A 40 -36.32 12.41 28.32
N PRO A 41 -37.55 11.88 28.28
CA PRO A 41 -38.52 12.25 27.26
C PRO A 41 -38.88 13.73 27.37
N ILE A 42 -38.52 14.54 26.38
CA ILE A 42 -38.71 15.99 26.40
C ILE A 42 -38.80 16.58 25.00
N GLY A 43 -39.55 17.67 24.85
CA GLY A 43 -39.55 18.47 23.62
C GLY A 43 -38.25 19.26 23.46
N THR A 44 -37.77 19.42 22.22
CA THR A 44 -36.49 20.13 21.97
C THR A 44 -36.49 21.58 22.46
N GLU A 45 -37.61 22.30 22.33
CA GLU A 45 -37.75 23.68 22.83
C GLU A 45 -37.86 23.72 24.37
N GLU A 46 -38.62 22.81 24.96
CA GLU A 46 -38.76 22.68 26.43
C GLU A 46 -37.40 22.34 27.08
N ALA A 47 -36.58 21.54 26.41
CA ALA A 47 -35.23 21.24 26.88
C ALA A 47 -34.34 22.49 26.91
N TYR A 48 -34.42 23.34 25.87
CA TYR A 48 -33.70 24.60 25.86
C TYR A 48 -34.16 25.53 26.99
N GLU A 49 -35.47 25.61 27.25
CA GLU A 49 -36.02 26.38 28.38
C GLU A 49 -35.56 25.85 29.75
N LYS A 50 -35.31 24.54 29.87
CA LYS A 50 -34.73 23.91 31.06
C LYS A 50 -33.21 24.09 31.17
N GLY A 51 -32.58 24.80 30.24
CA GLY A 51 -31.16 25.18 30.29
C GLY A 51 -30.20 24.25 29.55
N PHE A 52 -30.70 23.31 28.75
CA PHE A 52 -29.84 22.44 27.96
C PHE A 52 -29.28 23.14 26.71
N LYS A 53 -28.03 22.80 26.34
CA LYS A 53 -27.32 23.38 25.19
C LYS A 53 -27.62 22.64 23.88
N ASN A 54 -28.87 22.65 23.44
CA ASN A 54 -29.32 21.93 22.24
C ASN A 54 -29.75 22.84 21.07
N LYS A 55 -29.61 24.16 21.24
CA LYS A 55 -29.84 25.15 20.19
C LYS A 55 -28.58 25.32 19.36
N PHE A 56 -28.62 24.86 18.11
CA PHE A 56 -27.46 24.75 17.25
C PHE A 56 -26.80 26.11 16.98
N SER A 57 -27.58 27.18 16.79
CA SER A 57 -27.06 28.55 16.60
C SER A 57 -26.24 29.09 17.78
N GLU A 58 -26.32 28.48 18.96
CA GLU A 58 -25.55 28.88 20.15
C GLU A 58 -24.32 27.99 20.42
N TRP A 59 -24.13 26.93 19.63
CA TRP A 59 -22.93 26.09 19.72
C TRP A 59 -21.66 26.85 19.31
N ASN A 60 -20.51 26.34 19.77
CA ASN A 60 -19.21 26.86 19.38
C ASN A 60 -19.00 26.80 17.85
N ALA A 61 -18.25 27.73 17.28
CA ALA A 61 -17.99 27.79 15.84
C ALA A 61 -17.32 26.50 15.33
N THR A 62 -16.35 25.98 16.09
CA THR A 62 -15.63 24.74 15.73
C THR A 62 -16.54 23.51 15.74
N THR A 63 -17.43 23.40 16.74
CA THR A 63 -18.35 22.25 16.84
C THR A 63 -19.42 22.29 15.76
N LYS A 64 -19.88 23.49 15.36
CA LYS A 64 -20.80 23.67 14.22
C LYS A 64 -20.20 23.20 12.89
N GLU A 65 -18.99 23.65 12.57
CA GLU A 65 -18.31 23.25 11.33
C GLU A 65 -18.08 21.74 11.30
N GLN A 66 -17.68 21.16 12.42
CA GLN A 66 -17.50 19.72 12.51
C GLN A 66 -18.83 18.96 12.39
N PHE A 67 -19.92 19.45 13.01
CA PHE A 67 -21.23 18.79 12.91
C PHE A 67 -21.74 18.77 11.48
N GLN A 68 -21.49 19.82 10.70
CA GLN A 68 -21.80 19.86 9.27
C GLN A 68 -21.05 18.80 8.47
N LEU A 69 -19.82 18.48 8.86
CA LEU A 69 -18.97 17.47 8.20
C LEU A 69 -19.31 16.05 8.65
N ASP A 70 -19.52 15.85 9.96
CA ASP A 70 -19.73 14.53 10.56
C ASP A 70 -21.18 14.04 10.37
N CYS A 71 -22.16 14.94 10.32
CA CYS A 71 -23.60 14.62 10.24
C CYS A 71 -24.32 15.39 9.11
N PRO A 72 -23.87 15.26 7.85
CA PRO A 72 -24.37 16.09 6.75
C PRO A 72 -25.85 15.84 6.41
N ILE A 73 -26.33 14.60 6.57
CA ILE A 73 -27.74 14.25 6.33
C ILE A 73 -28.63 14.97 7.34
N LEU A 74 -28.34 14.79 8.63
CA LEU A 74 -29.10 15.43 9.71
C LEU A 74 -29.06 16.96 9.59
N TYR A 75 -27.92 17.54 9.25
CA TYR A 75 -27.80 18.99 9.03
C TYR A 75 -28.69 19.50 7.90
N ASN A 76 -28.70 18.80 6.75
CA ASN A 76 -29.51 19.20 5.58
C ASN A 76 -31.01 19.03 5.82
N GLU A 77 -31.41 18.04 6.60
CA GLU A 77 -32.83 17.77 6.88
C GLU A 77 -33.41 18.62 8.02
N THR A 78 -32.57 19.10 8.94
CA THR A 78 -33.02 19.88 10.11
C THR A 78 -32.58 21.33 10.03
N ILE A 79 -31.30 21.60 10.31
CA ILE A 79 -30.75 22.95 10.42
C ILE A 79 -30.93 23.75 9.13
N GLN A 80 -30.65 23.14 7.97
CA GLN A 80 -30.82 23.81 6.68
C GLN A 80 -32.29 24.11 6.34
N GLN A 81 -33.23 23.33 6.89
CA GLN A 81 -34.68 23.56 6.75
C GLN A 81 -35.22 24.58 7.76
N GLY A 82 -34.35 25.17 8.60
CA GLY A 82 -34.71 26.21 9.58
C GLY A 82 -35.04 25.70 10.97
N GLN A 83 -34.83 24.42 11.27
CA GLN A 83 -34.98 23.86 12.61
C GLN A 83 -33.69 24.06 13.42
N ASP A 84 -33.69 24.94 14.42
CA ASP A 84 -32.48 25.27 15.20
C ASP A 84 -32.31 24.42 16.47
N TYR A 85 -33.36 23.73 16.91
CA TYR A 85 -33.35 22.90 18.13
C TYR A 85 -33.20 21.42 17.78
N LEU A 86 -32.16 20.79 18.32
CA LEU A 86 -31.83 19.38 18.12
C LEU A 86 -32.19 18.51 19.33
N CYS A 87 -32.33 17.20 19.10
CA CYS A 87 -32.45 16.18 20.15
C CYS A 87 -31.09 15.72 20.72
N CYS A 88 -30.05 16.52 20.54
CA CYS A 88 -28.73 16.29 21.12
C CYS A 88 -28.15 17.62 21.65
N THR A 89 -27.35 17.52 22.71
CA THR A 89 -26.61 18.67 23.26
C THR A 89 -25.21 18.76 22.63
N GLU A 90 -24.60 19.95 22.68
CA GLU A 90 -23.22 20.15 22.23
C GLU A 90 -22.23 19.18 22.93
N SER A 91 -22.44 18.93 24.22
CA SER A 91 -21.64 17.98 25.01
C SER A 91 -21.81 16.53 24.54
N GLN A 92 -23.04 16.10 24.22
CA GLN A 92 -23.29 14.77 23.64
C GLN A 92 -22.58 14.60 22.30
N TYR A 93 -22.59 15.63 21.44
CA TYR A 93 -21.89 15.59 20.16
C TYR A 93 -20.37 15.50 20.31
N ILE A 94 -19.77 16.31 21.20
CA ILE A 94 -18.33 16.23 21.50
C ILE A 94 -17.97 14.84 22.05
N GLY A 95 -18.81 14.28 22.94
CA GLY A 95 -18.63 12.92 23.45
C GLY A 95 -18.66 11.87 22.34
N LEU A 96 -19.60 11.97 21.40
CA LEU A 96 -19.70 11.08 20.24
C LEU A 96 -18.45 11.16 19.35
N GLN A 97 -18.00 12.37 18.98
CA GLN A 97 -16.78 12.54 18.20
C GLN A 97 -15.57 11.91 18.87
N THR A 98 -15.52 12.02 20.19
CA THR A 98 -14.41 11.54 20.98
C THR A 98 -14.40 10.01 21.03
N GLN A 99 -15.56 9.35 21.04
CA GLN A 99 -15.67 7.90 20.86
C GLN A 99 -15.25 7.44 19.45
N VAL A 100 -15.58 8.22 18.42
CA VAL A 100 -15.16 7.95 17.04
C VAL A 100 -13.65 8.19 16.84
N LYS A 101 -13.04 9.09 17.62
CA LYS A 101 -11.62 9.48 17.54
C LYS A 101 -10.69 8.77 18.54
N MET A 102 -11.21 8.24 19.65
CA MET A 102 -10.44 7.48 20.65
C MET A 102 -10.87 6.01 20.70
N ILE A 103 -10.06 5.18 20.06
CA ILE A 103 -9.95 3.75 20.35
C ILE A 103 -8.58 3.56 21.02
N PRO A 104 -8.43 4.02 22.27
CA PRO A 104 -8.11 3.06 23.34
C PRO A 104 -8.71 3.46 24.70
N GLY A 105 -9.20 2.49 25.47
CA GLY A 105 -9.78 2.70 26.79
C GLY A 105 -9.00 2.06 27.94
N LEU A 106 -9.03 2.74 29.09
CA LEU A 106 -8.67 2.22 30.42
C LEU A 106 -9.96 2.05 31.29
N PHE A 107 -9.89 1.21 32.33
CA PHE A 107 -11.02 0.54 33.02
C PHE A 107 -11.42 1.14 34.39
N ARG A 108 -12.70 1.04 34.82
CA ARG A 108 -13.26 0.32 36.03
C ARG A 108 -14.71 0.78 36.37
N ILE A 109 -15.26 0.24 37.46
CA ILE A 109 -16.66 -0.18 37.71
C ILE A 109 -17.53 0.81 38.55
N MET A 110 -18.84 0.88 38.24
CA MET A 110 -20.04 1.24 39.06
C MET A 110 -20.39 2.70 39.47
N ALA A 111 -21.72 2.96 39.54
CA ALA A 111 -22.50 3.98 40.29
C ALA A 111 -22.17 5.49 40.09
N GLY A 112 -23.02 6.42 40.57
CA GLY A 112 -23.16 7.83 40.09
C GLY A 112 -22.37 8.97 40.79
N ASP A 113 -22.15 10.07 40.01
CA ASP A 113 -21.53 11.43 40.19
C ASP A 113 -21.02 11.95 41.58
N GLU A 114 -19.81 12.53 41.72
CA GLU A 114 -19.32 13.28 42.91
C GLU A 114 -20.14 14.55 43.20
N ASP A 115 -20.70 15.20 42.16
CA ASP A 115 -21.55 16.40 42.29
C ASP A 115 -23.03 16.04 42.53
N HIS A 116 -23.41 14.78 42.27
CA HIS A 116 -24.81 14.33 42.25
C HIS A 116 -25.03 13.01 43.02
N LEU A 117 -24.36 12.86 44.16
CA LEU A 117 -24.35 11.65 45.02
C LEU A 117 -25.74 11.11 45.43
N ILE A 118 -26.81 11.87 45.23
CA ILE A 118 -28.19 11.55 45.65
C ILE A 118 -29.17 11.53 44.44
N GLU A 119 -28.78 12.02 43.26
CA GLU A 119 -29.67 12.08 42.09
C GLU A 119 -29.55 10.80 41.24
N VAL A 120 -30.70 10.18 40.94
CA VAL A 120 -30.76 8.99 40.08
C VAL A 120 -31.07 9.44 38.65
N PHE A 121 -30.09 9.33 37.76
CA PHE A 121 -30.31 9.50 36.33
C PHE A 121 -30.63 8.15 35.69
N PRO A 122 -31.84 7.94 35.15
CA PRO A 122 -32.11 6.74 34.39
C PRO A 122 -31.30 6.74 33.09
N ALA A 123 -30.43 5.75 32.93
CA ALA A 123 -29.71 5.52 31.68
C ALA A 123 -30.53 4.58 30.77
N VAL A 124 -30.43 4.78 29.46
CA VAL A 124 -30.97 3.82 28.49
C VAL A 124 -29.98 2.65 28.37
N GLU A 125 -30.38 1.45 28.80
CA GLU A 125 -29.53 0.25 28.72
C GLU A 125 -29.73 -0.51 27.39
N GLU A 126 -30.96 -0.55 26.90
CA GLU A 126 -31.35 -1.26 25.69
C GLU A 126 -32.40 -0.47 24.90
N MET A 127 -32.27 -0.43 23.57
CA MET A 127 -33.25 0.16 22.68
C MET A 127 -33.40 -0.66 21.39
N THR A 128 -34.58 -0.58 20.77
CA THR A 128 -34.81 -1.13 19.43
C THR A 128 -34.85 0.02 18.43
N TYR A 129 -34.04 -0.06 17.38
CA TYR A 129 -33.97 0.95 16.33
C TYR A 129 -34.48 0.36 15.01
N TYR A 130 -35.52 0.97 14.45
CA TYR A 130 -36.13 0.50 13.21
C TYR A 130 -35.45 1.15 12.00
N VAL A 131 -34.97 0.34 11.07
CA VAL A 131 -34.19 0.77 9.89
C VAL A 131 -34.66 0.03 8.64
N GLY A 132 -34.41 0.61 7.47
CA GLY A 132 -34.74 0.00 6.18
C GLY A 132 -33.71 -1.00 5.68
N ASP A 133 -34.15 -2.11 5.07
CA ASP A 133 -33.26 -3.17 4.55
C ASP A 133 -32.28 -2.63 3.49
N ASP A 134 -32.76 -1.75 2.60
CA ASP A 134 -31.92 -1.17 1.54
C ASP A 134 -30.83 -0.25 2.10
N TRP A 135 -31.13 0.49 3.18
CA TRP A 135 -30.16 1.33 3.88
C TRP A 135 -29.07 0.49 4.55
N ILE A 136 -29.45 -0.59 5.24
CA ILE A 136 -28.51 -1.54 5.86
C ILE A 136 -27.56 -2.12 4.81
N ARG A 137 -28.14 -2.62 3.70
CA ARG A 137 -27.37 -3.21 2.60
C ARG A 137 -26.37 -2.21 2.04
N ASP A 138 -26.81 -0.98 1.75
CA ASP A 138 -25.97 0.00 1.07
C ASP A 138 -24.81 0.48 1.96
N ILE A 139 -24.99 0.59 3.29
CA ILE A 139 -23.87 0.86 4.21
C ILE A 139 -22.79 -0.22 4.13
N TYR A 140 -23.21 -1.48 4.16
CA TYR A 140 -22.28 -2.61 4.11
C TYR A 140 -21.56 -2.67 2.76
N ASP A 141 -22.34 -2.71 1.67
CA ASP A 141 -21.80 -2.89 0.32
C ASP A 141 -20.92 -1.70 -0.10
N TYR A 142 -21.23 -0.48 0.32
CA TYR A 142 -20.43 0.68 -0.05
C TYR A 142 -19.06 0.64 0.62
N CYS A 143 -19.01 0.15 1.87
CA CYS A 143 -17.81 0.21 2.70
C CYS A 143 -17.01 -1.10 2.75
N GLU A 144 -17.47 -2.19 2.12
CA GLU A 144 -16.79 -3.49 2.16
C GLU A 144 -15.31 -3.44 1.71
N ALA A 145 -15.00 -2.57 0.74
CA ALA A 145 -13.64 -2.38 0.23
C ALA A 145 -12.78 -1.41 1.07
N ASP A 146 -13.33 -0.81 2.12
CA ASP A 146 -12.59 0.10 2.99
C ASP A 146 -11.61 -0.68 3.87
N SER A 147 -10.37 -0.20 3.95
CA SER A 147 -9.32 -0.77 4.79
C SER A 147 -9.73 -0.94 6.27
N SER A 148 -10.58 -0.04 6.78
CA SER A 148 -11.07 -0.08 8.17
C SER A 148 -12.28 -0.99 8.36
N PHE A 149 -12.95 -1.40 7.28
CA PHE A 149 -14.17 -2.22 7.36
C PHE A 149 -13.92 -3.59 7.96
N SER A 150 -12.75 -4.18 7.66
CA SER A 150 -12.29 -5.43 8.25
C SER A 150 -12.17 -5.39 9.78
N LEU A 151 -12.05 -4.21 10.39
CA LEU A 151 -12.01 -4.03 11.85
C LEU A 151 -13.41 -4.06 12.48
N LEU A 152 -14.44 -3.64 11.73
CA LEU A 152 -15.82 -3.53 12.20
C LEU A 152 -16.64 -4.78 11.87
N CYS A 153 -16.25 -5.51 10.83
CA CYS A 153 -16.99 -6.65 10.33
C CYS A 153 -16.07 -7.84 10.07
N ASN A 154 -16.14 -8.83 10.97
CA ASN A 154 -15.38 -10.07 10.85
C ASN A 154 -16.30 -11.21 10.38
N PRO A 155 -16.00 -11.87 9.24
CA PRO A 155 -16.78 -13.01 8.75
C PRO A 155 -16.88 -14.18 9.74
N SER A 156 -15.87 -14.35 10.61
CA SER A 156 -15.88 -15.38 11.66
C SER A 156 -16.85 -15.09 12.81
N GLN A 157 -17.36 -13.86 12.90
CA GLN A 157 -18.36 -13.41 13.87
C GLN A 157 -19.76 -13.24 13.23
N ASN A 158 -20.04 -13.98 12.14
CA ASN A 158 -21.31 -13.93 11.41
C ASN A 158 -21.63 -12.55 10.78
N CYS A 159 -20.62 -11.70 10.62
CA CYS A 159 -20.75 -10.44 9.90
C CYS A 159 -20.45 -10.69 8.41
N THR A 160 -21.48 -11.07 7.67
CA THR A 160 -21.41 -11.38 6.22
C THR A 160 -22.30 -10.47 5.37
N ASP A 161 -23.12 -9.65 6.01
CA ASP A 161 -24.03 -8.69 5.42
C ASP A 161 -24.20 -7.49 6.37
N GLY A 162 -24.95 -6.47 5.92
CA GLY A 162 -25.15 -5.27 6.73
C GLY A 162 -25.89 -5.50 8.03
N HIS A 163 -26.71 -6.56 8.14
CA HIS A 163 -27.36 -6.92 9.39
C HIS A 163 -26.32 -7.34 10.43
N GLY A 164 -25.38 -8.22 10.05
CA GLY A 164 -24.29 -8.61 10.94
C GLY A 164 -23.38 -7.45 11.36
N LEU A 165 -23.17 -6.47 10.46
CA LEU A 165 -22.42 -5.25 10.78
C LEU A 165 -23.14 -4.40 11.84
N LEU A 166 -24.43 -4.14 11.64
CA LEU A 166 -25.22 -3.35 12.57
C LEU A 166 -25.44 -4.06 13.91
N ASP A 167 -25.60 -5.39 13.91
CA ASP A 167 -25.64 -6.19 15.14
C ASP A 167 -24.34 -6.05 15.93
N PHE A 168 -23.19 -6.13 15.26
CA PHE A 168 -21.88 -5.93 15.90
C PHE A 168 -21.72 -4.51 16.47
N MET A 169 -22.16 -3.50 15.72
CA MET A 169 -22.10 -2.09 16.14
C MET A 169 -23.09 -1.79 17.27
N GLY A 170 -24.25 -2.43 17.28
CA GLY A 170 -25.29 -2.29 18.30
C GLY A 170 -25.04 -3.10 19.56
N GLU A 171 -24.14 -4.09 19.52
CA GLU A 171 -23.77 -4.88 20.68
C GLU A 171 -23.14 -4.00 21.77
N TYR A 172 -23.65 -4.13 22.99
CA TYR A 172 -23.12 -3.43 24.15
C TYR A 172 -21.66 -3.81 24.39
N LYS A 173 -20.74 -2.86 24.16
CA LYS A 173 -19.31 -3.02 24.37
C LYS A 173 -18.73 -1.76 24.99
N PHE A 174 -18.28 -1.90 26.23
CA PHE A 174 -17.65 -0.81 26.96
C PHE A 174 -16.16 -0.70 26.59
N ASN A 175 -15.70 0.47 26.14
CA ASN A 175 -14.30 0.76 25.76
C ASN A 175 -13.72 -0.18 24.68
N SER A 176 -14.54 -0.54 23.70
CA SER A 176 -14.18 -1.35 22.53
C SER A 176 -15.02 -0.91 21.34
N LEU A 177 -14.66 -1.34 20.13
CA LEU A 177 -15.47 -1.20 18.92
C LEU A 177 -16.85 -1.83 19.16
N GLY A 178 -17.90 -1.02 19.22
CA GLY A 178 -19.30 -1.38 19.52
C GLY A 178 -20.07 -0.21 20.15
N SER A 179 -21.23 -0.46 20.77
CA SER A 179 -22.08 0.60 21.32
C SER A 179 -22.00 0.69 22.86
N PRO A 180 -22.04 1.89 23.46
CA PRO A 180 -22.12 2.06 24.91
C PRO A 180 -23.49 1.69 25.52
N VAL A 181 -24.45 1.30 24.68
CA VAL A 181 -25.81 0.84 25.04
C VAL A 181 -26.21 -0.30 24.09
N GLN A 182 -27.05 -1.25 24.49
CA GLN A 182 -27.50 -2.29 23.57
C GLN A 182 -28.50 -1.70 22.56
N ILE A 183 -28.19 -1.76 21.26
CA ILE A 183 -29.08 -1.29 20.19
C ILE A 183 -29.44 -2.49 19.32
N ASN A 184 -30.71 -2.86 19.32
CA ASN A 184 -31.23 -3.92 18.47
C ASN A 184 -31.81 -3.30 17.19
N PHE A 185 -31.10 -3.47 16.08
CA PHE A 185 -31.59 -3.03 14.78
C PHE A 185 -32.64 -4.00 14.26
N LYS A 186 -33.81 -3.48 13.87
CA LYS A 186 -34.89 -4.29 13.30
C LYS A 186 -35.39 -3.71 12.00
N THR A 187 -35.60 -4.59 11.02
CA THR A 187 -36.23 -4.22 9.75
C THR A 187 -37.68 -4.69 9.70
N ILE A 188 -38.45 -4.14 8.76
CA ILE A 188 -39.86 -4.46 8.62
C ILE A 188 -40.08 -5.95 8.32
N ASP A 189 -39.16 -6.57 7.58
CA ASP A 189 -39.18 -7.98 7.22
C ASP A 189 -39.05 -8.93 8.41
N GLN A 190 -38.45 -8.47 9.50
CA GLN A 190 -38.29 -9.26 10.72
C GLN A 190 -39.55 -9.24 11.61
N LEU A 191 -40.56 -8.43 11.26
CA LEU A 191 -41.83 -8.32 11.96
C LEU A 191 -42.92 -9.11 11.24
N SER A 192 -43.83 -9.72 12.00
CA SER A 192 -45.02 -10.36 11.43
C SER A 192 -45.99 -9.32 10.82
N GLU A 193 -46.82 -9.71 9.84
CA GLU A 193 -47.75 -8.77 9.18
C GLU A 193 -48.70 -8.06 10.16
N GLU A 194 -49.10 -8.73 11.25
CA GLU A 194 -49.92 -8.14 12.32
C GLU A 194 -49.14 -7.06 13.09
N GLU A 195 -47.88 -7.34 13.43
CA GLU A 195 -47.00 -6.38 14.11
C GLU A 195 -46.60 -5.22 13.22
N GLN A 196 -46.40 -5.44 11.91
CA GLN A 196 -46.11 -4.37 10.97
C GLN A 196 -47.28 -3.38 10.90
N LYS A 197 -48.53 -3.89 10.85
CA LYS A 197 -49.74 -3.06 10.83
C LYS A 197 -49.95 -2.27 12.12
N GLU A 198 -49.57 -2.84 13.26
CA GLU A 198 -49.74 -2.20 14.58
C GLU A 198 -48.62 -1.19 14.88
N LYS A 199 -47.38 -1.52 14.54
CA LYS A 199 -46.19 -0.79 14.99
C LYS A 199 -45.61 0.15 13.94
N ILE A 200 -45.71 -0.15 12.65
CA ILE A 200 -45.06 0.62 11.57
C ILE A 200 -46.06 1.51 10.84
N CYS A 201 -45.67 2.74 10.55
CA CYS A 201 -46.51 3.67 9.80
C CYS A 201 -46.75 3.19 8.36
N ALA A 202 -47.98 3.37 7.88
CA ALA A 202 -48.32 3.17 6.46
C ALA A 202 -47.58 4.19 5.58
N CYS A 203 -47.23 3.78 4.35
CA CYS A 203 -46.54 4.64 3.41
C CYS A 203 -47.33 5.93 3.14
N GLY A 204 -46.68 7.09 3.30
CA GLY A 204 -47.31 8.41 3.12
C GLY A 204 -48.21 8.87 4.27
N SER A 205 -48.23 8.17 5.41
CA SER A 205 -48.91 8.62 6.63
C SER A 205 -48.02 9.55 7.46
N ASP A 206 -48.58 10.66 7.95
CA ASP A 206 -47.96 11.59 8.90
C ASP A 206 -48.37 11.30 10.37
N ASP A 207 -48.85 10.08 10.64
CA ASP A 207 -49.29 9.66 11.96
C ASP A 207 -48.12 9.61 12.97
N SER A 208 -48.35 10.10 14.19
CA SER A 208 -47.35 10.20 15.27
C SER A 208 -47.34 8.99 16.20
N ASP A 209 -48.36 8.13 16.13
CA ASP A 209 -48.53 7.01 17.07
C ASP A 209 -47.80 5.72 16.63
N CYS A 210 -47.27 5.69 15.41
CA CYS A 210 -46.53 4.57 14.82
C CYS A 210 -45.02 4.87 14.67
N TYR A 211 -44.21 3.83 14.47
CA TYR A 211 -42.78 3.99 14.18
C TYR A 211 -42.55 4.16 12.68
N LYS A 212 -41.75 5.17 12.34
CA LYS A 212 -41.22 5.35 10.99
C LYS A 212 -39.76 4.88 10.99
N PRO A 213 -39.44 3.75 10.34
CA PRO A 213 -38.05 3.29 10.19
C PRO A 213 -37.18 4.35 9.51
N MET A 214 -35.91 4.40 9.86
CA MET A 214 -34.93 5.21 9.14
C MET A 214 -34.72 4.62 7.75
N ASP A 215 -34.93 5.44 6.73
CA ASP A 215 -35.08 5.01 5.34
C ASP A 215 -34.45 6.05 4.38
N ASP A 216 -33.31 6.60 4.79
CA ASP A 216 -32.61 7.63 4.02
C ASP A 216 -31.87 7.01 2.83
N ARG A 217 -32.02 7.63 1.66
CA ARG A 217 -31.40 7.11 0.44
C ARG A 217 -29.92 7.51 0.37
N LEU A 218 -29.03 6.55 0.58
CA LEU A 218 -27.60 6.70 0.32
C LEU A 218 -27.36 6.70 -1.19
N ARG A 219 -27.02 7.87 -1.75
CA ARG A 219 -26.82 8.05 -3.20
C ARG A 219 -25.40 7.75 -3.67
N SER A 220 -24.45 7.72 -2.75
CA SER A 220 -23.04 7.47 -3.03
C SER A 220 -22.32 6.95 -1.80
N CYS A 221 -21.24 6.21 -2.00
CA CYS A 221 -20.28 5.85 -0.97
C CYS A 221 -19.48 7.04 -0.38
N VAL A 222 -19.41 8.16 -1.12
CA VAL A 222 -18.69 9.37 -0.68
C VAL A 222 -19.43 9.99 0.51
N GLY A 223 -18.73 10.12 1.64
CA GLY A 223 -19.31 10.58 2.90
C GLY A 223 -19.98 9.48 3.74
N VAL A 224 -19.97 8.23 3.26
CA VAL A 224 -20.41 7.05 4.01
C VAL A 224 -19.20 6.23 4.47
N CYS A 225 -18.21 6.05 3.59
CA CYS A 225 -16.99 5.28 3.87
C CYS A 225 -15.75 6.19 3.91
N GLY A 226 -14.69 5.76 4.58
CA GLY A 226 -13.54 6.61 4.92
C GLY A 226 -12.50 6.76 3.79
N SER A 227 -12.22 5.68 3.04
CA SER A 227 -11.06 5.63 2.14
C SER A 227 -11.37 5.10 0.73
N VAL A 228 -12.13 4.01 0.62
CA VAL A 228 -12.36 3.32 -0.66
C VAL A 228 -13.81 2.86 -0.74
N CYS A 229 -14.43 3.08 -1.90
CA CYS A 229 -15.76 2.58 -2.20
C CYS A 229 -15.67 1.21 -2.88
N ALA A 230 -16.49 0.25 -2.44
CA ALA A 230 -16.57 -1.04 -3.13
C ALA A 230 -17.42 -0.98 -4.41
N VAL A 231 -18.36 -0.03 -4.47
CA VAL A 231 -19.28 0.15 -5.60
C VAL A 231 -18.81 1.23 -6.58
N ASP A 232 -19.19 1.07 -7.84
CA ASP A 232 -18.92 2.07 -8.90
C ASP A 232 -19.79 3.33 -8.72
N ALA A 233 -19.26 4.49 -9.13
CA ALA A 233 -19.96 5.77 -9.03
C ALA A 233 -21.27 5.84 -9.85
N SER A 234 -21.48 4.92 -10.79
CA SER A 234 -22.67 4.82 -11.63
C SER A 234 -23.68 3.75 -11.19
N ASP A 235 -23.45 3.09 -10.04
CA ASP A 235 -24.35 2.07 -9.51
C ASP A 235 -25.74 2.65 -9.21
N LYS A 236 -26.79 2.00 -9.75
CA LYS A 236 -28.19 2.40 -9.60
C LYS A 236 -28.97 1.24 -9.03
N ARG A 237 -29.16 1.24 -7.72
CA ARG A 237 -29.91 0.23 -6.99
C ARG A 237 -31.38 0.61 -6.89
N GLY A 238 -32.24 -0.40 -6.92
CA GLY A 238 -33.66 -0.24 -6.57
C GLY A 238 -33.79 0.10 -5.10
N TYR A 239 -34.76 0.95 -4.77
CA TYR A 239 -35.05 1.38 -3.41
C TYR A 239 -36.51 1.09 -3.09
N THR A 240 -36.75 0.39 -1.99
CA THR A 240 -38.05 0.07 -1.44
C THR A 240 -38.26 0.92 -0.19
N GLU A 241 -39.40 1.61 -0.11
CA GLU A 241 -39.73 2.37 1.10
C GLU A 241 -39.97 1.42 2.29
N SER A 242 -39.42 1.77 3.45
CA SER A 242 -39.52 0.96 4.67
C SER A 242 -40.78 1.32 5.49
N CYS A 243 -41.94 1.13 4.88
CA CYS A 243 -43.25 1.46 5.44
C CYS A 243 -44.27 0.35 5.21
N TYR A 244 -45.32 0.31 6.04
CA TYR A 244 -46.36 -0.70 5.91
C TYR A 244 -47.12 -0.52 4.58
N GLY A 245 -47.13 -1.56 3.75
CA GLY A 245 -47.78 -1.58 2.43
C GLY A 245 -46.89 -1.20 1.25
N ALA A 246 -45.57 -1.06 1.44
CA ALA A 246 -44.64 -0.82 0.35
C ALA A 246 -44.58 -2.00 -0.65
N VAL A 247 -44.56 -1.71 -1.94
CA VAL A 247 -44.46 -2.72 -3.00
C VAL A 247 -43.01 -2.92 -3.39
N ARG A 248 -42.47 -4.13 -3.19
CA ARG A 248 -41.13 -4.51 -3.64
C ARG A 248 -41.10 -4.69 -5.17
N SER A 249 -40.19 -3.98 -5.84
CA SER A 249 -39.86 -4.24 -7.23
C SER A 249 -38.79 -5.33 -7.28
N ASP A 250 -39.21 -6.59 -7.38
CA ASP A 250 -38.33 -7.74 -7.62
C ASP A 250 -37.59 -7.58 -8.97
N THR A 251 -36.46 -6.89 -8.93
CA THR A 251 -35.51 -6.81 -10.04
C THR A 251 -34.11 -6.85 -9.46
N SER A 252 -33.74 -8.03 -8.95
CA SER A 252 -32.36 -8.35 -8.57
C SER A 252 -32.09 -9.83 -8.83
N ALA A 253 -32.33 -10.26 -10.06
CA ALA A 253 -31.67 -11.47 -10.54
C ALA A 253 -30.17 -11.17 -10.62
N LYS A 254 -29.41 -11.78 -9.70
CA LYS A 254 -27.95 -11.90 -9.76
C LYS A 254 -27.54 -12.40 -11.14
N GLU A 255 -27.19 -11.50 -12.04
CA GLU A 255 -26.39 -11.85 -13.19
C GLU A 255 -24.97 -12.09 -12.67
N LYS A 256 -24.62 -13.37 -12.53
CA LYS A 256 -23.24 -13.80 -12.41
C LYS A 256 -22.54 -13.45 -13.72
N VAL A 257 -22.00 -12.24 -13.78
CA VAL A 257 -21.01 -11.88 -14.77
C VAL A 257 -19.70 -12.51 -14.29
N GLU A 258 -19.39 -13.69 -14.82
CA GLU A 258 -18.01 -14.16 -14.89
C GLU A 258 -17.26 -13.23 -15.83
N THR A 259 -16.64 -12.18 -15.28
CA THR A 259 -15.57 -11.47 -15.98
C THR A 259 -14.40 -11.26 -15.06
N LEU A 260 -13.22 -11.44 -15.64
CA LEU A 260 -11.92 -11.04 -15.11
C LEU A 260 -12.02 -9.78 -14.25
N ASP A 261 -11.32 -9.83 -13.13
CA ASP A 261 -11.07 -8.76 -12.17
C ASP A 261 -11.00 -7.36 -12.85
N ALA A 262 -12.02 -6.54 -12.55
CA ALA A 262 -12.28 -5.22 -13.16
C ALA A 262 -11.07 -4.27 -13.06
N LYS A 263 -10.17 -4.53 -12.10
CA LYS A 263 -8.89 -3.83 -11.94
C LYS A 263 -8.01 -3.87 -13.19
N TRP A 264 -8.08 -4.95 -13.97
CA TRP A 264 -7.21 -5.17 -15.12
C TRP A 264 -7.84 -4.78 -16.44
N VAL A 265 -9.15 -4.50 -16.49
CA VAL A 265 -9.84 -4.12 -17.72
C VAL A 265 -9.21 -2.89 -18.38
N PRO A 266 -8.92 -1.78 -17.66
CA PRO A 266 -8.26 -0.63 -18.27
C PRO A 266 -6.83 -0.93 -18.75
N PHE A 267 -6.11 -1.80 -18.04
CA PHE A 267 -4.76 -2.21 -18.40
C PHE A 267 -4.75 -3.13 -19.62
N MET A 268 -5.69 -4.07 -19.70
CA MET A 268 -5.85 -4.98 -20.83
C MET A 268 -6.36 -4.24 -22.06
N GLU A 269 -7.25 -3.26 -21.90
CA GLU A 269 -7.62 -2.34 -22.99
C GLU A 269 -6.45 -1.47 -23.43
N PHE A 270 -5.64 -0.95 -22.50
CA PHE A 270 -4.42 -0.20 -22.84
C PHE A 270 -3.38 -1.07 -23.56
N MET A 271 -3.16 -2.30 -23.09
CA MET A 271 -2.28 -3.27 -23.74
C MET A 271 -2.82 -3.68 -25.11
N ALA A 272 -4.13 -3.91 -25.24
CA ALA A 272 -4.77 -4.24 -26.51
C ALA A 272 -4.72 -3.08 -27.51
N ALA A 273 -4.89 -1.84 -27.05
CA ALA A 273 -4.75 -0.63 -27.87
C ALA A 273 -3.30 -0.36 -28.29
N ASN A 274 -2.32 -0.79 -27.48
CA ASN A 274 -0.89 -0.65 -27.76
C ASN A 274 -0.23 -1.88 -28.38
N LEU A 275 -0.98 -2.97 -28.59
CA LEU A 275 -0.61 -4.01 -29.53
C LEU A 275 -0.74 -3.39 -30.93
N THR A 276 0.28 -2.65 -31.34
CA THR A 276 0.46 -2.33 -32.75
C THR A 276 0.52 -3.68 -33.46
N GLU A 277 -0.49 -4.01 -34.27
CA GLU A 277 -0.33 -4.99 -35.33
C GLU A 277 1.01 -4.65 -35.99
N THR A 278 2.02 -5.47 -35.76
CA THR A 278 3.36 -5.20 -36.29
C THR A 278 3.26 -5.39 -37.79
N ASP A 279 2.98 -4.30 -38.49
CA ASP A 279 2.85 -4.31 -39.94
C ASP A 279 4.23 -4.52 -40.55
N PHE A 280 4.58 -5.80 -40.76
CA PHE A 280 5.83 -6.21 -41.39
C PHE A 280 5.89 -5.85 -42.87
N THR A 281 4.88 -5.17 -43.46
CA THR A 281 4.91 -4.74 -44.87
C THR A 281 6.18 -3.95 -45.17
N THR A 282 6.53 -2.96 -44.35
CA THR A 282 7.72 -2.12 -44.58
C THR A 282 9.00 -2.94 -44.54
N LEU A 283 9.15 -3.85 -43.58
CA LEU A 283 10.30 -4.75 -43.49
C LEU A 283 10.37 -5.72 -44.67
N ASN A 284 9.23 -6.29 -45.06
CA ASN A 284 9.12 -7.19 -46.21
C ASN A 284 9.44 -6.48 -47.53
N TYR A 285 9.04 -5.22 -47.69
CA TYR A 285 9.44 -4.39 -48.84
C TYR A 285 10.95 -4.15 -48.85
N VAL A 286 11.56 -3.80 -47.71
CA VAL A 286 13.01 -3.60 -47.61
C VAL A 286 13.77 -4.89 -47.94
N VAL A 287 13.37 -6.02 -47.35
CA VAL A 287 14.01 -7.32 -47.61
C VAL A 287 13.84 -7.75 -49.07
N SER A 288 12.66 -7.53 -49.65
CA SER A 288 12.38 -7.84 -51.06
C SER A 288 13.20 -6.97 -52.02
N ILE A 289 13.31 -5.66 -51.76
CA ILE A 289 14.14 -4.74 -52.56
C ILE A 289 15.61 -5.14 -52.46
N VAL A 290 16.13 -5.37 -51.24
CA VAL A 290 17.53 -5.78 -51.04
C VAL A 290 17.80 -7.13 -51.70
N GLY A 291 16.92 -8.11 -51.54
CA GLY A 291 17.02 -9.41 -52.18
C GLY A 291 16.99 -9.31 -53.71
N GLY A 292 16.11 -8.46 -54.26
CA GLY A 292 16.02 -8.18 -55.69
C GLY A 292 17.29 -7.55 -56.25
N VAL A 293 17.86 -6.55 -55.55
CA VAL A 293 19.12 -5.92 -55.96
C VAL A 293 20.27 -6.92 -55.95
N ILE A 294 20.38 -7.76 -54.92
CA ILE A 294 21.41 -8.80 -54.84
C ILE A 294 21.25 -9.81 -55.98
N ALA A 295 20.02 -10.26 -56.27
CA ALA A 295 19.77 -11.19 -57.38
C ALA A 295 20.14 -10.57 -58.73
N LEU A 296 19.80 -9.31 -58.97
CA LEU A 296 20.18 -8.59 -60.19
C LEU A 296 21.70 -8.44 -60.33
N LEU A 297 22.41 -8.12 -59.24
CA LEU A 297 23.87 -8.04 -59.24
C LEU A 297 24.51 -9.41 -59.53
N LEU A 298 23.97 -10.50 -58.98
CA LEU A 298 24.46 -11.86 -59.25
C LEU A 298 24.20 -12.28 -60.70
N ILE A 299 23.02 -11.96 -61.24
CA ILE A 299 22.69 -12.21 -62.64
C ILE A 299 23.61 -11.39 -63.55
N ALA A 300 23.80 -10.11 -63.26
CA ALA A 300 24.70 -9.24 -64.01
C ALA A 300 26.15 -9.73 -63.95
N ALA A 301 26.63 -10.16 -62.77
CA ALA A 301 27.96 -10.74 -62.60
C ALA A 301 28.13 -12.06 -63.37
N PHE A 302 27.11 -12.92 -63.37
CA PHE A 302 27.11 -14.17 -64.14
C PHE A 302 27.09 -13.93 -65.65
N LEU A 303 26.27 -12.98 -66.11
CA LEU A 303 26.23 -12.54 -67.50
C LEU A 303 27.58 -11.91 -67.91
N PHE A 304 28.15 -11.05 -67.08
CA PHE A 304 29.46 -10.46 -67.30
C PHE A 304 30.56 -11.54 -67.36
N ALA A 305 30.58 -12.49 -66.43
CA ALA A 305 31.54 -13.58 -66.40
C ALA A 305 31.38 -14.52 -67.60
N SER A 306 30.15 -14.81 -68.03
CA SER A 306 29.88 -15.69 -69.19
C SER A 306 30.22 -15.01 -70.52
N ILE A 307 29.90 -13.72 -70.69
CA ILE A 307 30.34 -12.91 -71.84
C ILE A 307 31.87 -12.84 -71.88
N ARG A 308 32.51 -12.60 -70.73
CA ARG A 308 33.97 -12.58 -70.60
C ARG A 308 34.55 -13.94 -70.97
N ARG A 309 34.06 -15.05 -70.41
CA ARG A 309 34.49 -16.41 -70.78
C ARG A 309 34.32 -16.70 -72.27
N ARG A 310 33.20 -16.31 -72.90
CA ARG A 310 33.02 -16.45 -74.36
C ARG A 310 34.05 -15.63 -75.14
N LYS A 311 34.33 -14.40 -74.70
CA LYS A 311 35.35 -13.54 -75.32
C LYS A 311 36.76 -14.13 -75.17
N TYR A 312 37.10 -14.70 -74.02
CA TYR A 312 38.37 -15.41 -73.81
C TYR A 312 38.43 -16.74 -74.57
N ALA A 313 37.36 -17.54 -74.63
CA ALA A 313 37.30 -18.76 -75.43
C ALA A 313 37.47 -18.48 -76.93
N ASN A 314 36.87 -17.39 -77.44
CA ASN A 314 37.07 -16.93 -78.81
C ASN A 314 38.47 -16.35 -79.07
N THR A 315 39.19 -15.92 -78.02
CA THR A 315 40.60 -15.45 -78.10
C THR A 315 41.58 -16.62 -77.96
N SER A 316 41.25 -17.65 -77.18
CA SER A 316 42.03 -18.90 -77.06
C SER A 316 41.92 -19.78 -78.31
N ALA A 317 40.86 -19.62 -79.11
CA ALA A 317 40.73 -20.24 -80.42
C ALA A 317 41.66 -19.64 -81.50
N SER A 318 42.38 -18.54 -81.22
CA SER A 318 43.24 -17.85 -82.19
C SER A 318 44.71 -17.69 -81.74
N VAL A 319 45.17 -18.40 -80.71
CA VAL A 319 46.61 -18.41 -80.35
C VAL A 319 47.26 -19.72 -80.80
N VAL A 320 48.19 -19.54 -81.74
CA VAL A 320 49.06 -20.48 -82.44
C VAL A 320 49.75 -21.48 -81.51
N HIS A 321 49.85 -22.74 -81.95
CA HIS A 321 50.72 -23.77 -81.37
C HIS A 321 52.18 -23.28 -81.33
N ILE A 322 52.68 -22.95 -80.15
CA ILE A 322 54.12 -22.83 -79.89
C ILE A 322 54.56 -24.09 -79.14
N ASP A 323 55.58 -24.74 -79.69
CA ASP A 323 56.14 -26.02 -79.28
C ASP A 323 56.67 -25.97 -77.83
N ALA A 324 56.35 -26.99 -77.03
CA ALA A 324 56.52 -27.01 -75.57
C ALA A 324 57.97 -27.16 -75.06
N ARG A 325 58.98 -26.88 -75.89
CA ARG A 325 60.40 -27.04 -75.52
C ARG A 325 61.13 -25.72 -75.18
N TYR A 326 60.45 -24.57 -75.26
CA TYR A 326 61.03 -23.25 -74.93
C TYR A 326 60.27 -22.48 -73.84
N ALA A 327 59.38 -23.12 -73.08
CA ALA A 327 58.57 -22.45 -72.03
C ALA A 327 59.28 -22.37 -70.66
N ALA A 328 60.61 -22.23 -70.63
CA ALA A 328 61.35 -21.94 -69.41
C ALA A 328 61.64 -20.43 -69.38
N GLY A 329 60.87 -19.69 -68.57
CA GLY A 329 61.24 -18.32 -68.18
C GLY A 329 60.36 -17.17 -68.67
N TYR A 330 59.07 -17.39 -68.96
CA TYR A 330 58.12 -16.26 -69.09
C TYR A 330 57.23 -16.22 -67.85
N GLN A 331 57.67 -15.48 -66.84
CA GLN A 331 56.80 -15.06 -65.76
C GLN A 331 55.77 -14.12 -66.40
N GLU A 332 54.52 -14.56 -66.50
CA GLU A 332 53.44 -13.75 -67.05
C GLU A 332 53.40 -12.42 -66.27
N GLU A 333 53.82 -11.32 -66.91
CA GLU A 333 53.58 -9.97 -66.42
C GLU A 333 52.07 -9.77 -66.40
N THR A 334 51.44 -10.22 -65.32
CA THR A 334 50.11 -9.77 -64.94
C THR A 334 50.23 -8.27 -64.80
N ARG A 335 49.71 -7.53 -65.79
CA ARG A 335 49.61 -6.08 -65.74
C ARG A 335 48.81 -5.74 -64.47
N LEU A 336 49.54 -5.43 -63.41
CA LEU A 336 49.02 -4.88 -62.18
C LEU A 336 48.10 -3.72 -62.56
N SER A 337 46.93 -3.63 -61.91
CA SER A 337 46.04 -2.50 -62.11
C SER A 337 46.82 -1.20 -61.90
N TRP A 338 46.43 -0.10 -62.55
CA TRP A 338 47.10 1.19 -62.33
C TRP A 338 47.19 1.55 -60.82
N VAL A 339 46.17 1.16 -60.04
CA VAL A 339 46.17 1.30 -58.58
C VAL A 339 47.26 0.44 -57.93
N ASP A 340 47.38 -0.82 -58.34
CA ASP A 340 48.38 -1.74 -57.80
C ASP A 340 49.80 -1.27 -58.15
N ASP A 341 50.02 -0.80 -59.37
CA ASP A 341 51.30 -0.25 -59.82
C ASP A 341 51.65 1.05 -59.06
N LEU A 342 50.66 1.92 -58.81
CA LEU A 342 50.82 3.14 -58.01
C LEU A 342 51.18 2.80 -56.55
N VAL A 343 50.45 1.87 -55.92
CA VAL A 343 50.70 1.42 -54.54
C VAL A 343 52.06 0.75 -54.46
N ALA A 344 52.38 -0.16 -55.38
CA ALA A 344 53.67 -0.85 -55.42
C ALA A 344 54.83 0.13 -55.60
N LYS A 345 54.73 1.08 -56.53
CA LYS A 345 55.76 2.12 -56.73
C LYS A 345 55.93 3.00 -55.50
N THR A 346 54.84 3.38 -54.84
CA THR A 346 54.87 4.27 -53.67
C THR A 346 55.44 3.57 -52.44
N LEU A 347 54.98 2.35 -52.14
CA LEU A 347 55.51 1.54 -51.04
C LEU A 347 56.97 1.15 -51.28
N LYS A 348 57.35 0.82 -52.52
CA LYS A 348 58.76 0.55 -52.86
C LYS A 348 59.64 1.78 -52.66
N ARG A 349 59.18 2.98 -53.05
CA ARG A 349 59.89 4.24 -52.80
C ARG A 349 60.01 4.52 -51.30
N TRP A 350 58.95 4.31 -50.53
CA TRP A 350 58.94 4.52 -49.08
C TRP A 350 59.83 3.51 -48.34
N GLY A 351 59.76 2.23 -48.71
CA GLY A 351 60.61 1.17 -48.17
C GLY A 351 62.08 1.41 -48.49
N PHE A 352 62.41 1.83 -49.72
CA PHE A 352 63.77 2.23 -50.06
C PHE A 352 64.24 3.45 -49.26
N PHE A 353 63.37 4.45 -49.09
CA PHE A 353 63.65 5.63 -48.27
C PHE A 353 63.97 5.26 -46.82
N LEU A 354 63.21 4.33 -46.23
CA LEU A 354 63.41 3.83 -44.87
C LEU A 354 64.68 2.98 -44.72
N ALA A 355 64.95 2.07 -45.66
CA ALA A 355 66.07 1.12 -45.58
C ALA A 355 67.45 1.73 -45.88
N THR A 356 67.50 2.95 -46.43
CA THR A 356 68.77 3.58 -46.84
C THR A 356 69.47 4.31 -45.69
N GLY A 357 70.73 3.97 -45.43
CA GLY A 357 71.62 4.70 -44.52
C GLY A 357 71.25 4.56 -43.03
N LYS A 358 71.32 5.66 -42.25
CA LYS A 358 70.99 5.70 -40.81
C LYS A 358 69.51 5.97 -40.50
N ARG A 359 68.66 6.02 -41.53
CA ARG A 359 67.23 6.34 -41.41
C ARG A 359 66.40 5.31 -40.63
N PRO A 360 66.67 3.98 -40.66
CA PRO A 360 65.92 3.02 -39.85
C PRO A 360 65.96 3.34 -38.36
N ILE A 361 67.14 3.69 -37.83
CA ILE A 361 67.32 4.03 -36.42
C ILE A 361 66.57 5.32 -36.06
N PHE A 362 66.67 6.35 -36.91
CA PHE A 362 65.94 7.60 -36.72
C PHE A 362 64.41 7.39 -36.75
N THR A 363 63.91 6.60 -37.70
CA THR A 363 62.49 6.28 -37.79
C THR A 363 62.00 5.48 -36.58
N VAL A 364 62.78 4.51 -36.09
CA VAL A 364 62.42 3.75 -34.88
C VAL A 364 62.38 4.67 -33.65
N ILE A 365 63.37 5.56 -33.48
CA ILE A 365 63.37 6.52 -32.37
C ILE A 365 62.16 7.46 -32.47
N LEU A 366 61.86 7.97 -33.67
CA LEU A 366 60.72 8.86 -33.89
C LEU A 366 59.39 8.15 -33.61
N VAL A 367 59.21 6.92 -34.08
CA VAL A 367 58.02 6.11 -33.78
C VAL A 367 57.94 5.82 -32.28
N LEU A 368 59.07 5.50 -31.63
CA LEU A 368 59.12 5.26 -30.19
C LEU A 368 58.71 6.50 -29.39
N ILE A 369 59.18 7.69 -29.78
CA ILE A 369 58.78 8.96 -29.17
C ILE A 369 57.27 9.17 -29.33
N VAL A 370 56.71 8.91 -30.52
CA VAL A 370 55.27 9.01 -30.77
C VAL A 370 54.49 8.02 -29.91
N VAL A 371 54.93 6.75 -29.83
CA VAL A 371 54.28 5.72 -29.00
C VAL A 371 54.33 6.10 -27.53
N ILE A 372 55.47 6.56 -27.02
CA ILE A 372 55.60 7.03 -25.63
C ILE A 372 54.67 8.23 -25.38
N ALA A 373 54.63 9.20 -26.31
CA ALA A 373 53.73 10.35 -26.20
C ALA A 373 52.24 9.93 -26.16
N CYS A 374 51.83 8.94 -26.97
CA CYS A 374 50.49 8.38 -26.91
C CYS A 374 50.23 7.60 -25.60
N ALA A 375 51.21 6.84 -25.12
CA ALA A 375 51.11 6.05 -23.89
C ALA A 375 51.02 6.92 -22.63
N LEU A 376 51.63 8.12 -22.63
CA LEU A 376 51.48 9.07 -21.53
C LEU A 376 50.02 9.50 -21.32
N GLY A 377 49.19 9.46 -22.36
CA GLY A 377 47.75 9.71 -22.24
C GLY A 377 47.03 8.68 -21.34
N CYS A 378 47.57 7.47 -21.20
CA CYS A 378 47.00 6.45 -20.32
C CYS A 378 47.10 6.79 -18.82
N ILE A 379 47.95 7.75 -18.43
CA ILE A 379 48.05 8.20 -17.03
C ILE A 379 46.77 8.92 -16.58
N GLN A 380 46.03 9.54 -17.51
CA GLN A 380 44.76 10.21 -17.26
C GLN A 380 43.55 9.32 -17.59
N LEU A 381 43.74 8.00 -17.71
CA LEU A 381 42.64 7.09 -17.95
C LEU A 381 41.76 6.98 -16.70
N GLU A 382 40.55 7.51 -16.79
CA GLU A 382 39.50 7.33 -15.79
C GLU A 382 38.53 6.22 -16.24
N VAL A 383 38.32 5.22 -15.40
CA VAL A 383 37.44 4.09 -15.69
C VAL A 383 36.09 4.33 -15.04
N GLU A 384 35.05 4.51 -15.86
CA GLU A 384 33.67 4.60 -15.37
C GLU A 384 33.21 3.23 -14.86
N THR A 385 32.73 3.20 -13.62
CA THR A 385 32.29 1.99 -12.92
C THR A 385 30.81 2.04 -12.54
N ASP A 386 30.16 3.20 -12.71
CA ASP A 386 28.73 3.35 -12.47
C ASP A 386 27.93 2.61 -13.56
N PRO A 387 27.20 1.52 -13.21
CA PRO A 387 26.43 0.77 -14.19
C PRO A 387 25.36 1.64 -14.85
N VAL A 388 24.78 2.63 -14.17
CA VAL A 388 23.73 3.44 -14.78
C VAL A 388 24.30 4.30 -15.90
N LYS A 389 25.47 4.92 -15.69
CA LYS A 389 26.15 5.69 -16.74
C LYS A 389 26.65 4.82 -17.90
N LEU A 390 27.02 3.56 -17.62
CA LEU A 390 27.44 2.61 -18.64
C LEU A 390 26.28 2.14 -19.53
N TRP A 391 25.09 1.93 -18.96
CA TRP A 391 23.95 1.33 -19.66
C TRP A 391 22.89 2.35 -20.12
N VAL A 392 22.90 3.57 -19.58
CA VAL A 392 21.89 4.58 -19.84
C VAL A 392 22.55 5.89 -20.26
N SER A 393 22.24 6.34 -21.48
CA SER A 393 22.69 7.65 -21.97
C SER A 393 22.11 8.78 -21.13
N GLU A 394 22.94 9.75 -20.74
CA GLU A 394 22.53 10.93 -19.96
C GLU A 394 21.50 11.81 -20.69
N THR A 395 21.50 11.75 -22.03
CA THR A 395 20.53 12.47 -22.87
C THR A 395 19.17 11.78 -22.96
N SER A 396 19.06 10.55 -22.44
CA SER A 396 17.82 9.78 -22.49
C SER A 396 16.76 10.34 -21.52
N ARG A 397 15.49 10.22 -21.92
CA ARG A 397 14.34 10.59 -21.08
C ARG A 397 14.37 9.92 -19.68
N PRO A 398 14.53 8.59 -19.54
CA PRO A 398 14.51 7.95 -18.21
C PRO A 398 15.65 8.43 -17.31
N PHE A 399 16.82 8.75 -17.87
CA PHE A 399 17.91 9.35 -17.09
C PHE A 399 17.51 10.71 -16.53
N ARG A 400 16.96 11.59 -17.38
CA ARG A 400 16.53 12.94 -16.97
C ARG A 400 15.38 12.92 -15.97
N GLU A 401 14.45 11.97 -16.10
CA GLU A 401 13.35 11.80 -15.15
C GLU A 401 13.85 11.31 -13.78
N ARG A 402 14.74 10.31 -13.77
CA ARG A 402 15.41 9.83 -12.55
C ARG A 402 16.20 10.94 -11.87
N ASP A 403 16.97 11.69 -12.66
CA ASP A 403 17.81 12.78 -12.14
C ASP A 403 16.95 13.91 -11.56
N ARG A 404 15.88 14.29 -12.26
CA ARG A 404 14.92 15.27 -11.76
C ARG A 404 14.21 14.80 -10.48
N TYR A 405 13.91 13.51 -10.37
CA TYR A 405 13.32 12.95 -9.15
C TYR A 405 14.29 13.10 -7.97
N GLY A 406 15.57 12.74 -8.15
CA GLY A 406 16.54 12.82 -7.06
C GLY A 406 16.88 14.25 -6.64
N GLU A 407 16.79 15.25 -7.55
CA GLU A 407 16.89 16.67 -7.19
C GLU A 407 15.76 17.12 -6.25
N LEU A 408 14.55 16.58 -6.43
CA LEU A 408 13.35 16.99 -5.69
C LEU A 408 13.16 16.22 -4.39
N PHE A 409 13.49 14.92 -4.39
CA PHE A 409 13.14 13.98 -3.33
C PHE A 409 14.33 13.23 -2.72
N MET A 410 15.56 13.65 -3.06
CA MET A 410 16.80 12.90 -2.85
C MET A 410 16.88 11.63 -3.71
N PRO A 411 18.10 11.11 -3.97
CA PRO A 411 18.26 9.82 -4.62
C PRO A 411 17.49 8.71 -3.89
N PHE A 412 16.98 7.75 -4.66
CA PHE A 412 16.40 6.54 -4.08
C PHE A 412 17.37 5.89 -3.09
N TYR A 413 16.84 5.52 -1.93
CA TYR A 413 17.58 4.82 -0.88
C TYR A 413 18.21 3.51 -1.38
N ARG A 414 19.25 3.06 -0.68
CA ARG A 414 19.87 1.76 -0.89
C ARG A 414 19.12 0.72 -0.06
N SER A 415 18.85 -0.46 -0.60
CA SER A 415 18.16 -1.54 0.11
C SER A 415 19.10 -2.70 0.38
N GLU A 416 19.33 -3.00 1.65
CA GLU A 416 20.10 -4.16 2.12
C GLU A 416 19.10 -5.24 2.55
N GLN A 417 18.99 -6.31 1.77
CA GLN A 417 17.95 -7.33 1.95
C GLN A 417 18.53 -8.69 2.32
N VAL A 418 17.92 -9.32 3.33
CA VAL A 418 18.18 -10.69 3.76
C VAL A 418 16.90 -11.50 3.63
N ILE A 419 16.98 -12.64 2.93
CA ILE A 419 15.88 -13.59 2.78
C ILE A 419 16.20 -14.83 3.62
N MET A 420 15.40 -15.08 4.64
CA MET A 420 15.56 -16.17 5.59
C MET A 420 14.55 -17.28 5.28
N VAL A 421 15.06 -18.50 5.05
CA VAL A 421 14.25 -19.69 4.74
C VAL A 421 14.55 -20.78 5.76
N PRO A 422 13.53 -21.38 6.41
CA PRO A 422 13.73 -22.49 7.33
C PRO A 422 14.35 -23.72 6.64
N LYS A 423 15.35 -24.32 7.27
CA LYS A 423 16.09 -25.48 6.70
C LYS A 423 15.22 -26.73 6.52
N ASP A 424 14.19 -26.88 7.34
CA ASP A 424 13.25 -28.00 7.27
C ASP A 424 12.12 -27.78 6.25
N GLY A 425 12.10 -26.62 5.57
CA GLY A 425 11.01 -26.25 4.66
C GLY A 425 9.69 -25.95 5.38
N GLY A 426 9.74 -25.68 6.69
CA GLY A 426 8.59 -25.31 7.48
C GLY A 426 8.03 -23.92 7.14
N ILE A 427 6.84 -23.65 7.64
CA ILE A 427 6.20 -22.32 7.57
C ILE A 427 6.85 -21.36 8.57
N ILE A 428 6.90 -20.07 8.25
CA ILE A 428 7.50 -19.04 9.11
C ILE A 428 6.73 -18.77 10.41
N GLY A 429 5.42 -19.06 10.44
CA GLY A 429 4.54 -18.81 11.59
C GLY A 429 4.79 -19.73 12.79
N ARG A 430 6.00 -20.27 12.92
CA ARG A 430 6.45 -21.02 14.09
C ARG A 430 7.30 -20.12 14.97
N LYS A 431 7.08 -20.21 16.29
CA LYS A 431 7.77 -19.37 17.26
C LYS A 431 9.30 -19.46 17.17
N GLU A 432 9.82 -20.64 16.87
CA GLU A 432 11.27 -20.89 16.81
C GLU A 432 11.93 -20.12 15.68
N TYR A 433 11.24 -19.98 14.54
CA TYR A 433 11.78 -19.26 13.37
C TYR A 433 11.68 -17.76 13.54
N LEU A 434 10.58 -17.26 14.11
CA LEU A 434 10.45 -15.84 14.45
C LEU A 434 11.51 -15.42 15.48
N ARG A 435 11.76 -16.23 16.50
CA ARG A 435 12.79 -15.98 17.51
C ARG A 435 14.19 -15.88 16.90
N GLU A 436 14.58 -16.85 16.08
CA GLU A 436 15.91 -16.82 15.45
C GLU A 436 16.02 -15.71 14.38
N ALA A 437 14.93 -15.39 13.67
CA ALA A 437 14.92 -14.26 12.73
C ALA A 437 15.18 -12.92 13.43
N ILE A 438 14.52 -12.68 14.58
CA ILE A 438 14.75 -11.48 15.39
C ILE A 438 16.19 -11.42 15.88
N ARG A 439 16.72 -12.54 16.40
CA ARG A 439 18.11 -12.63 16.87
C ARG A 439 19.11 -12.27 15.77
N ILE A 440 18.95 -12.83 14.56
CA ILE A 440 19.83 -12.52 13.43
C ILE A 440 19.76 -11.03 13.07
N GLN A 441 18.55 -10.46 13.04
CA GLN A 441 18.36 -9.04 12.74
C GLN A 441 19.02 -8.13 13.79
N GLU A 442 18.90 -8.46 15.07
CA GLU A 442 19.52 -7.73 16.17
C GLU A 442 21.05 -7.82 16.13
N GLU A 443 21.60 -9.00 15.79
CA GLU A 443 23.04 -9.19 15.60
C GLU A 443 23.56 -8.35 14.43
N VAL A 444 22.86 -8.36 13.29
CA VAL A 444 23.20 -7.53 12.12
C VAL A 444 23.09 -6.03 12.42
N ALA A 445 22.06 -5.61 13.16
CA ALA A 445 21.88 -4.20 13.54
C ALA A 445 22.99 -3.69 14.47
N ASN A 446 23.57 -4.57 15.29
CA ASN A 446 24.66 -4.27 16.22
C ASN A 446 26.05 -4.33 15.58
N LEU A 447 26.18 -4.72 14.31
CA LEU A 447 27.46 -4.72 13.61
C LEU A 447 28.00 -3.30 13.46
N THR A 448 29.25 -3.13 13.88
CA THR A 448 29.99 -1.88 13.73
C THR A 448 31.17 -2.06 12.78
N SER A 449 31.26 -1.23 11.76
CA SER A 449 32.41 -1.18 10.87
C SER A 449 33.42 -0.14 11.37
N GLY A 450 34.73 -0.42 11.26
CA GLY A 450 35.80 0.49 11.63
C GLY A 450 36.46 0.23 12.99
N PRO A 451 37.49 1.02 13.36
CA PRO A 451 38.26 0.83 14.59
C PRO A 451 37.42 1.11 15.84
N ALA A 452 37.59 0.30 16.87
CA ALA A 452 36.80 0.40 18.12
C ALA A 452 36.93 1.76 18.84
N THR A 453 38.02 2.49 18.61
CA THR A 453 38.27 3.82 19.20
C THR A 453 37.78 4.98 18.32
N GLY A 454 37.26 4.70 17.13
CA GLY A 454 36.77 5.73 16.20
C GLY A 454 35.33 6.15 16.50
N SER A 455 34.95 7.33 15.98
CA SER A 455 33.57 7.82 15.89
C SER A 455 33.16 7.96 14.42
N PHE A 456 31.88 8.16 14.13
CA PHE A 456 31.43 8.48 12.76
C PHE A 456 32.24 9.67 12.20
N PRO A 457 32.75 9.61 10.96
CA PRO A 457 32.55 8.59 9.92
C PRO A 457 33.54 7.41 9.92
N GLN A 458 34.50 7.35 10.85
CA GLN A 458 35.52 6.28 10.90
C GLN A 458 34.99 4.98 11.50
N ARG A 459 34.06 5.08 12.44
CA ARG A 459 33.30 3.96 13.00
C ARG A 459 31.84 4.14 12.63
N VAL A 460 31.28 3.17 11.91
CA VAL A 460 29.95 3.26 11.30
C VAL A 460 29.05 2.20 11.90
N THR A 461 27.88 2.61 12.36
CA THR A 461 26.79 1.73 12.80
C THR A 461 25.61 1.84 11.83
N LEU A 462 24.70 0.86 11.86
CA LEU A 462 23.48 0.92 11.05
C LEU A 462 22.67 2.20 11.33
N HIS A 463 22.61 2.61 12.60
CA HIS A 463 21.84 3.80 13.02
C HIS A 463 22.35 5.12 12.43
N ASP A 464 23.63 5.19 12.05
CA ASP A 464 24.24 6.38 11.45
C ASP A 464 23.86 6.56 9.97
N ILE A 465 23.59 5.46 9.26
CA ILE A 465 23.41 5.45 7.79
C ILE A 465 21.98 5.09 7.35
N CYS A 466 21.18 4.49 8.24
CA CYS A 466 19.85 4.00 7.90
C CYS A 466 18.87 5.15 7.57
N TRP A 467 17.95 4.90 6.64
CA TRP A 467 16.82 5.78 6.37
C TRP A 467 15.88 5.81 7.57
N LYS A 468 15.47 7.00 8.00
CA LYS A 468 14.52 7.20 9.11
C LYS A 468 13.25 7.89 8.62
N ALA A 469 12.22 7.10 8.29
CA ALA A 469 10.97 7.62 7.74
C ALA A 469 10.24 8.62 8.66
N THR A 470 10.25 8.37 9.96
CA THR A 470 9.60 9.23 10.99
C THR A 470 10.60 10.04 11.82
N GLY A 471 11.91 9.91 11.53
CA GLY A 471 12.99 10.57 12.27
C GLY A 471 13.37 9.91 13.61
N THR A 472 12.69 8.84 14.02
CA THR A 472 12.94 8.15 15.29
C THR A 472 13.96 7.02 15.12
N GLU A 473 13.50 5.89 14.58
CA GLU A 473 14.29 4.67 14.40
C GLU A 473 14.55 4.33 12.93
N CYS A 474 15.50 3.42 12.71
CA CYS A 474 15.83 2.92 11.38
C CYS A 474 14.64 2.20 10.72
N THR A 475 14.39 2.50 9.45
CA THR A 475 13.40 1.80 8.65
C THR A 475 13.92 0.43 8.24
N VAL A 476 13.62 -0.58 9.05
CA VAL A 476 13.87 -2.00 8.77
C VAL A 476 12.53 -2.69 8.50
N ASN A 477 12.28 -3.00 7.24
CA ASN A 477 11.07 -3.63 6.76
C ASN A 477 11.13 -5.15 6.97
N SER A 478 10.44 -5.65 8.00
CA SER A 478 10.32 -7.08 8.27
C SER A 478 9.10 -7.38 9.15
N ILE A 479 8.53 -8.58 9.05
CA ILE A 479 7.36 -8.98 9.85
C ILE A 479 7.64 -9.06 11.36
N THR A 480 8.91 -9.22 11.73
CA THR A 480 9.41 -9.22 13.11
C THR A 480 9.28 -7.86 13.80
N GLN A 481 8.96 -6.81 13.05
CA GLN A 481 8.66 -5.49 13.59
C GLN A 481 7.40 -5.44 14.45
N TYR A 482 6.53 -6.46 14.43
CA TYR A 482 5.48 -6.62 15.46
C TYR A 482 6.06 -6.75 16.88
N PHE A 483 7.32 -7.20 16.99
CA PHE A 483 8.08 -7.19 18.24
C PHE A 483 9.15 -6.09 18.23
N GLN A 484 8.99 -5.06 17.39
CA GLN A 484 9.92 -3.95 17.20
C GLN A 484 11.36 -4.41 16.86
N ASN A 485 11.52 -5.58 16.24
CA ASN A 485 12.80 -6.24 15.97
C ASN A 485 13.69 -6.44 17.22
N ARG A 486 13.07 -6.65 18.39
CA ARG A 486 13.77 -6.82 19.66
C ARG A 486 13.53 -8.19 20.26
N LEU A 487 14.62 -8.89 20.62
CA LEU A 487 14.52 -10.23 21.16
C LEU A 487 13.89 -10.23 22.56
N ASP A 488 14.16 -9.20 23.37
CA ASP A 488 13.59 -9.06 24.71
C ASP A 488 12.05 -8.87 24.67
N HIS A 489 11.53 -8.17 23.66
CA HIS A 489 10.08 -8.05 23.46
C HIS A 489 9.46 -9.41 23.16
N PHE A 490 10.05 -10.16 22.22
CA PHE A 490 9.58 -11.51 21.88
C PHE A 490 9.63 -12.47 23.08
N GLU A 491 10.74 -12.50 23.81
CA GLU A 491 10.91 -13.37 24.99
C GLU A 491 9.95 -13.03 26.12
N PHE A 492 9.59 -11.75 26.28
CA PHE A 492 8.57 -11.34 27.25
C PHE A 492 7.20 -11.95 26.92
N TYR A 493 6.76 -11.88 25.67
CA TYR A 493 5.50 -12.53 25.27
C TYR A 493 5.58 -14.06 25.32
N ASP A 494 6.72 -14.66 24.96
CA ASP A 494 6.90 -16.12 24.95
C ASP A 494 6.91 -16.70 26.38
N LYS A 495 7.47 -15.97 27.36
CA LYS A 495 7.41 -16.33 28.80
C LYS A 495 5.99 -16.64 29.27
N TYR A 496 5.00 -15.92 28.73
CA TYR A 496 3.58 -16.07 29.07
C TYR A 496 2.77 -16.89 28.05
N GLY A 497 3.43 -17.43 27.03
CA GLY A 497 2.83 -18.21 25.95
C GLY A 497 1.95 -17.38 25.01
N LEU A 498 2.22 -16.08 24.88
CA LEU A 498 1.40 -15.11 24.14
C LEU A 498 2.07 -14.62 22.84
N ALA A 499 3.32 -14.98 22.57
CA ALA A 499 4.06 -14.48 21.39
C ALA A 499 3.35 -14.75 20.06
N MET A 500 2.84 -15.96 19.86
CA MET A 500 2.12 -16.31 18.62
C MET A 500 0.73 -15.69 18.54
N THR A 501 0.06 -15.47 19.68
CA THR A 501 -1.22 -14.76 19.75
C THR A 501 -1.03 -13.29 19.36
N HIS A 502 0.03 -12.67 19.87
CA HIS A 502 0.40 -11.31 19.50
C HIS A 502 0.70 -11.21 18.00
N PHE A 503 1.52 -12.13 17.49
CA PHE A 503 1.84 -12.19 16.07
C PHE A 503 0.59 -12.33 15.18
N SER A 504 -0.36 -13.21 15.52
CA SER A 504 -1.58 -13.37 14.73
C SER A 504 -2.50 -12.15 14.80
N ASN A 505 -2.62 -11.53 15.97
CA ASN A 505 -3.46 -10.34 16.16
C ASN A 505 -2.89 -9.14 15.39
N CYS A 506 -1.57 -8.93 15.45
CA CYS A 506 -0.90 -7.91 14.66
C CYS A 506 -0.92 -8.18 13.16
N MET A 507 -0.87 -9.45 12.74
CA MET A 507 -1.09 -9.80 11.33
C MET A 507 -2.51 -9.45 10.86
N TYR A 508 -3.51 -9.50 11.73
CA TYR A 508 -4.87 -9.12 11.37
C TYR A 508 -5.07 -7.60 11.40
N SER A 509 -4.47 -6.92 12.38
CA SER A 509 -4.64 -5.48 12.62
C SER A 509 -3.32 -4.74 12.82
N PRO A 510 -2.48 -4.60 11.76
CA PRO A 510 -1.10 -4.11 11.88
C PRO A 510 -0.97 -2.62 12.25
N ALA A 511 -2.05 -1.84 12.13
CA ALA A 511 -2.07 -0.42 12.49
C ALA A 511 -2.50 -0.18 13.95
N ASN A 512 -3.07 -1.18 14.62
CA ASN A 512 -3.66 -1.04 15.94
C ASN A 512 -2.83 -1.78 16.99
N ALA A 513 -2.93 -1.33 18.24
CA ALA A 513 -2.32 -2.00 19.37
C ALA A 513 -3.09 -3.29 19.72
N ASP A 514 -2.38 -4.34 20.13
CA ASP A 514 -2.97 -5.63 20.52
C ASP A 514 -3.42 -5.62 21.99
N LEU A 515 -4.48 -4.86 22.24
CA LEU A 515 -5.08 -4.72 23.57
C LEU A 515 -5.57 -6.05 24.14
N GLN A 516 -5.94 -7.01 23.29
CA GLN A 516 -6.41 -8.32 23.73
C GLN A 516 -5.28 -9.12 24.39
N THR A 517 -4.12 -9.19 23.74
CA THR A 517 -2.94 -9.84 24.35
C THR A 517 -2.45 -9.06 25.55
N CYS A 518 -2.50 -7.72 25.51
CA CYS A 518 -2.12 -6.87 26.66
C CYS A 518 -2.94 -7.20 27.91
N ARG A 519 -4.28 -7.31 27.80
CA ARG A 519 -5.16 -7.71 28.92
C ARG A 519 -4.85 -9.11 29.44
N GLN A 520 -4.54 -10.06 28.54
CA GLN A 520 -4.17 -11.42 28.95
C GLN A 520 -2.81 -11.45 29.66
N LEU A 521 -1.89 -10.58 29.24
CA LEU A 521 -0.58 -10.41 29.85
C LEU A 521 -0.74 -9.84 31.26
N GLU A 522 -1.53 -8.78 31.44
CA GLU A 522 -1.88 -8.19 32.74
C GLU A 522 -2.49 -9.22 33.70
N ALA A 523 -3.39 -10.08 33.22
CA ALA A 523 -3.99 -11.13 34.04
C ALA A 523 -3.00 -12.23 34.46
N LYS A 524 -1.90 -12.41 33.73
CA LYS A 524 -0.86 -13.43 33.98
C LYS A 524 0.35 -12.88 34.74
N LEU A 525 0.51 -11.56 34.82
CA LEU A 525 1.60 -10.93 35.57
C LEU A 525 1.43 -11.16 37.08
N GLY A 526 2.54 -11.51 37.74
CA GLY A 526 2.58 -11.58 39.20
C GLY A 526 2.65 -10.18 39.83
N GLU A 527 2.32 -10.05 41.12
CA GLU A 527 2.25 -8.78 41.88
C GLU A 527 3.52 -7.88 41.85
N LYS A 528 4.64 -8.35 41.29
CA LYS A 528 5.92 -7.63 41.20
C LYS A 528 6.47 -7.42 39.78
N GLU A 529 5.78 -7.90 38.75
CA GLU A 529 6.20 -7.71 37.36
C GLU A 529 5.26 -6.73 36.66
N THR A 530 5.83 -5.67 36.07
CA THR A 530 5.11 -4.68 35.26
C THR A 530 5.51 -4.83 33.80
N ILE A 531 4.59 -4.50 32.89
CA ILE A 531 4.89 -4.43 31.46
C ILE A 531 5.96 -3.34 31.25
N PRO A 532 7.04 -3.60 30.49
CA PRO A 532 8.02 -2.58 30.14
C PRO A 532 7.37 -1.37 29.46
N GLU A 533 7.87 -0.16 29.71
CA GLU A 533 7.31 1.07 29.11
C GLU A 533 7.28 1.01 27.57
N SER A 534 8.24 0.32 26.93
CA SER A 534 8.29 0.10 25.49
C SER A 534 7.23 -0.86 24.93
N LEU A 535 6.56 -1.62 25.80
CA LEU A 535 5.52 -2.60 25.48
C LEU A 535 4.14 -2.18 26.01
N THR A 536 4.02 -0.95 26.51
CA THR A 536 2.74 -0.40 26.94
C THR A 536 1.73 -0.50 25.79
N ASP A 537 0.55 -1.04 26.08
CA ASP A 537 -0.53 -1.32 25.12
C ASP A 537 -0.26 -2.41 24.08
N CYS A 538 0.88 -3.12 24.13
CA CYS A 538 1.28 -4.15 23.17
C CYS A 538 1.20 -3.68 21.70
N PRO A 539 2.08 -2.75 21.28
CA PRO A 539 1.99 -2.13 19.96
C PRO A 539 2.31 -3.09 18.82
N CYS A 540 1.48 -3.11 17.77
CA CYS A 540 1.78 -3.81 16.51
C CYS A 540 2.56 -2.92 15.52
N LEU A 541 2.76 -1.64 15.83
CA LEU A 541 3.56 -0.75 15.00
C LEU A 541 5.04 -1.14 15.07
N SER A 542 5.74 -0.95 13.95
CA SER A 542 7.19 -1.08 13.91
C SER A 542 7.89 -0.08 14.85
N ALA A 543 9.15 -0.35 15.16
CA ALA A 543 9.98 0.55 15.98
C ALA A 543 10.02 1.99 15.44
N PHE A 544 9.90 2.17 14.12
CA PHE A 544 9.90 3.47 13.44
C PHE A 544 8.48 4.05 13.23
N GLY A 545 7.44 3.46 13.85
CA GLY A 545 6.09 4.03 13.90
C GLY A 545 5.23 3.81 12.66
N SER A 546 5.59 2.86 11.79
CA SER A 546 4.79 2.49 10.61
C SER A 546 4.08 1.14 10.81
N PRO A 547 2.86 0.94 10.28
CA PRO A 547 2.20 -0.36 10.27
C PRO A 547 2.87 -1.33 9.29
N MET A 548 3.04 -2.59 9.70
CA MET A 548 3.58 -3.65 8.84
C MET A 548 2.45 -4.37 8.09
N ASN A 549 1.83 -3.71 7.11
CA ASN A 549 0.70 -4.24 6.33
C ASN A 549 1.06 -4.69 4.91
N LEU A 550 2.29 -4.42 4.44
CA LEU A 550 2.77 -4.83 3.12
C LEU A 550 3.32 -6.26 3.15
N TYR A 551 2.51 -7.27 3.49
CA TYR A 551 2.96 -8.66 3.72
C TYR A 551 3.79 -9.23 2.56
N ASN A 552 3.44 -8.95 1.31
CA ASN A 552 4.17 -9.40 0.12
C ASN A 552 5.60 -8.83 0.01
N THR A 553 5.93 -7.78 0.78
CA THR A 553 7.28 -7.22 0.84
C THR A 553 8.12 -7.84 1.95
N TYR A 554 7.47 -8.36 3.00
CA TYR A 554 8.14 -8.93 4.18
C TYR A 554 8.17 -10.46 4.17
N LEU A 555 7.31 -11.10 3.37
CA LEU A 555 7.09 -12.55 3.38
C LEU A 555 7.10 -13.10 1.95
N GLY A 556 7.63 -14.31 1.79
CA GLY A 556 7.76 -14.99 0.50
C GLY A 556 7.20 -16.41 0.52
N GLY A 557 6.73 -16.87 -0.64
CA GLY A 557 6.19 -18.24 -0.78
C GLY A 557 4.86 -18.45 -0.04
N SER A 558 4.04 -17.41 0.06
CA SER A 558 2.69 -17.46 0.63
C SER A 558 1.74 -18.35 -0.20
N PRO A 559 0.74 -18.99 0.42
CA PRO A 559 -0.27 -19.76 -0.31
C PRO A 559 -1.13 -18.88 -1.22
N GLU A 560 -1.72 -19.48 -2.27
CA GLU A 560 -2.67 -18.79 -3.15
C GLU A 560 -3.89 -18.30 -2.35
N GLY A 561 -4.33 -17.05 -2.59
CA GLY A 561 -5.44 -16.43 -1.87
C GLY A 561 -5.06 -15.73 -0.55
N ALA A 562 -3.77 -15.63 -0.20
CA ALA A 562 -3.32 -14.89 0.97
C ALA A 562 -3.62 -13.38 0.91
N ASP A 563 -3.79 -12.83 -0.29
CA ASP A 563 -4.29 -11.47 -0.53
C ASP A 563 -5.71 -11.23 0.00
N LYS A 564 -6.54 -12.29 0.06
CA LYS A 564 -7.93 -12.22 0.57
C LYS A 564 -8.04 -12.53 2.06
N ASN A 565 -7.10 -13.31 2.60
CA ASN A 565 -7.05 -13.65 4.02
C ASN A 565 -5.64 -13.45 4.56
N THR A 566 -5.45 -12.33 5.27
CA THR A 566 -4.15 -11.91 5.80
C THR A 566 -3.52 -12.93 6.75
N THR A 567 -4.33 -13.71 7.48
CA THR A 567 -3.81 -14.75 8.38
C THR A 567 -3.07 -15.88 7.64
N SER A 568 -3.37 -16.09 6.35
CA SER A 568 -2.69 -17.07 5.52
C SER A 568 -1.22 -16.71 5.24
N TYR A 569 -0.81 -15.45 5.43
CA TYR A 569 0.60 -15.06 5.36
C TYR A 569 1.46 -15.66 6.47
N ALA A 570 0.87 -16.14 7.59
CA ALA A 570 1.61 -16.90 8.58
C ALA A 570 2.15 -18.25 8.01
N LEU A 571 1.53 -18.74 6.93
CA LEU A 571 1.92 -19.98 6.25
C LEU A 571 3.01 -19.78 5.18
N SER A 572 3.55 -18.57 5.04
CA SER A 572 4.65 -18.28 4.11
C SER A 572 5.90 -19.11 4.43
N LYS A 573 6.76 -19.31 3.42
CA LYS A 573 7.95 -20.17 3.50
C LYS A 573 9.26 -19.39 3.69
N ALA A 574 9.23 -18.08 3.42
CA ALA A 574 10.38 -17.22 3.54
C ALA A 574 10.00 -15.94 4.27
N LEU A 575 10.95 -15.42 5.05
CA LEU A 575 10.88 -14.12 5.69
C LEU A 575 11.90 -13.21 5.01
N VAL A 576 11.48 -12.01 4.66
CA VAL A 576 12.28 -10.98 4.02
C VAL A 576 12.49 -9.85 5.02
N SER A 577 13.75 -9.50 5.24
CA SER A 577 14.17 -8.38 6.08
C SER A 577 14.94 -7.40 5.23
N THR A 578 14.46 -6.18 5.11
CA THR A 578 15.10 -5.15 4.28
C THR A 578 15.40 -3.92 5.11
N ALA A 579 16.68 -3.61 5.31
CA ALA A 579 17.12 -2.35 5.90
C ALA A 579 17.28 -1.30 4.79
N LEU A 580 16.69 -0.13 4.98
CA LEU A 580 16.84 0.99 4.06
C LEU A 580 17.97 1.90 4.54
N VAL A 581 18.86 2.30 3.63
CA VAL A 581 20.04 3.11 3.89
C VAL A 581 20.00 4.36 3.01
N TYR A 582 20.41 5.50 3.54
CA TYR A 582 20.47 6.74 2.76
C TYR A 582 21.38 6.57 1.52
N ASN A 583 21.04 7.29 0.46
CA ASN A 583 21.81 7.32 -0.77
C ASN A 583 22.06 8.78 -1.16
N TYR A 584 23.26 9.06 -1.63
CA TYR A 584 23.70 10.40 -1.99
C TYR A 584 24.17 10.46 -3.45
N TYR A 585 24.12 11.65 -4.06
CA TYR A 585 24.65 11.87 -5.40
C TYR A 585 26.18 11.84 -5.41
N GLU A 586 26.80 12.41 -4.38
CA GLU A 586 28.25 12.41 -4.22
C GLU A 586 28.72 11.02 -3.75
N LYS A 587 29.72 10.46 -4.44
CA LYS A 587 30.22 9.12 -4.13
C LYS A 587 30.89 9.07 -2.76
N GLU A 588 31.48 10.18 -2.32
CA GLU A 588 32.19 10.34 -1.05
C GLU A 588 31.25 10.21 0.15
N ASP A 589 30.05 10.81 0.07
CA ASP A 589 29.03 10.71 1.13
C ASP A 589 28.47 9.29 1.30
N ASN A 590 28.59 8.45 0.27
CA ASN A 590 28.16 7.05 0.32
C ASN A 590 29.24 6.11 0.88
N GLU A 591 30.47 6.58 1.09
CA GLU A 591 31.59 5.73 1.53
C GLU A 591 31.32 5.03 2.89
N PRO A 592 30.77 5.71 3.93
CA PRO A 592 30.42 5.05 5.19
C PRO A 592 29.40 3.93 5.01
N ALA A 593 28.39 4.14 4.16
CA ALA A 593 27.37 3.13 3.87
C ALA A 593 27.99 1.91 3.17
N VAL A 594 28.89 2.13 2.20
CA VAL A 594 29.60 1.04 1.51
C VAL A 594 30.49 0.25 2.49
N GLN A 595 31.21 0.92 3.39
CA GLN A 595 32.05 0.26 4.39
C GLN A 595 31.23 -0.64 5.33
N TRP A 596 30.08 -0.14 5.79
CA TRP A 596 29.16 -0.93 6.61
C TRP A 596 28.61 -2.14 5.85
N SER A 597 28.09 -1.97 4.63
CA SER A 597 27.56 -3.08 3.82
C SER A 597 28.61 -4.17 3.54
N VAL A 598 29.86 -3.78 3.25
CA VAL A 598 30.97 -4.74 3.06
C VAL A 598 31.25 -5.51 4.34
N THR A 599 31.28 -4.83 5.49
CA THR A 599 31.54 -5.48 6.79
C THR A 599 30.44 -6.48 7.13
N THR A 600 29.18 -6.09 6.92
CA THR A 600 28.01 -6.94 7.14
C THR A 600 28.00 -8.18 6.25
N PHE A 601 28.51 -8.09 5.02
CA PHE A 601 28.58 -9.23 4.10
C PHE A 601 29.66 -10.27 4.47
N PHE A 602 30.76 -9.83 5.09
CA PHE A 602 31.89 -10.70 5.44
C PHE A 602 31.86 -11.24 6.87
N SER A 603 31.04 -10.64 7.76
CA SER A 603 30.78 -11.15 9.12
C SER A 603 29.82 -12.32 9.09
#